data_AF-A0A6P0Z300-F1
#
_entry.id   AF-A0A6P0Z300-F1
#
_cell.length_a   1.000
_cell.length_b   1.000
_cell.length_c   1.000
_cell.angle_alpha   90.00
_cell.angle_beta   90.00
_cell.angle_gamma   90.00
#
_symmetry.space_group_name_H-M   'P 1'
#
loop_
_entity.id
_entity.type
_entity.pdbx_description
1 polymer ?
#
loop_
_entity_poly.entity_id
_entity_poly.type
_entity_poly.pdbx_seq_one_letter_code
_entity_poly.pdbx_strand_id
1 'polypeptide(L)'
;MDSLPKPDSITVGYDATVRPWYQAVSYQTQPAWSDIYLYFAENVLGISASHPIYGVDGTFQGVLATDIQLDQLKDFLDTLAIGQNGGAFIIERAGTMVASSTPEPPFKLTDTETYTQERLLALDSEEALISRGAKALVDQFGSLDQVAVPEAGSIQPFELMIDNERYFMQVLPFNHGQHLDWLIVVIAPESDFIGEIRAAGQHIIVTGMVALAIALIFGIGFLRWVTLPL
;
A
#
# COMPACT_ATOMS: atom_id res chain seq x y z
N MET A 1 36.73 11.96 10.48
CA MET A 1 35.71 10.93 10.72
C MET A 1 35.39 11.04 12.20
N ASP A 2 34.64 12.09 12.54
CA ASP A 2 34.33 12.44 13.92
C ASP A 2 33.31 11.45 14.47
N SER A 3 33.67 10.80 15.57
CA SER A 3 32.79 9.93 16.32
C SER A 3 31.61 10.74 16.83
N LEU A 4 30.41 10.38 16.38
CA LEU A 4 29.15 10.89 16.91
C LEU A 4 29.16 10.79 18.45
N PRO A 5 28.71 11.83 19.17
CA PRO A 5 28.70 11.81 20.62
C PRO A 5 27.77 10.68 21.10
N LYS A 6 28.28 9.83 22.00
CA LYS A 6 27.45 8.85 22.72
C LYS A 6 26.44 9.61 23.58
N PRO A 7 25.14 9.30 23.51
CA PRO A 7 24.17 9.90 24.42
C PRO A 7 24.32 9.25 25.80
N ASP A 8 25.16 9.82 26.66
CA ASP A 8 25.09 9.64 28.11
C ASP A 8 23.92 10.49 28.65
N SER A 9 22.70 10.07 28.35
CA SER A 9 21.50 10.59 28.98
C SER A 9 20.45 9.49 29.00
N ILE A 10 20.43 8.74 30.10
CA ILE A 10 19.25 7.95 30.47
C ILE A 10 18.08 8.93 30.42
N THR A 11 17.13 8.67 29.52
CA THR A 11 15.94 9.45 29.23
C THR A 11 15.19 9.82 30.50
N VAL A 12 15.45 11.01 31.04
CA VAL A 12 14.79 11.50 32.26
C VAL A 12 13.28 11.50 32.02
N GLY A 13 12.55 10.71 32.83
CA GLY A 13 11.09 10.59 32.73
C GLY A 13 10.57 9.52 31.78
N TYR A 14 11.42 8.67 31.19
CA TYR A 14 10.94 7.51 30.43
C TYR A 14 10.48 6.38 31.35
N ASP A 15 9.21 6.00 31.22
CA ASP A 15 8.64 4.80 31.83
C ASP A 15 8.19 3.88 30.70
N ALA A 16 8.83 2.71 30.60
CA ALA A 16 8.52 1.70 29.60
C ALA A 16 7.12 1.07 29.82
N THR A 17 6.68 0.96 31.08
CA THR A 17 5.49 0.17 31.45
C THR A 17 4.17 0.80 31.01
N VAL A 18 4.20 2.12 30.77
CA VAL A 18 3.05 2.89 30.27
C VAL A 18 3.07 3.06 28.75
N ARG A 19 4.06 2.50 28.05
CA ARG A 19 4.18 2.63 26.59
C ARG A 19 3.27 1.62 25.89
N PRO A 20 2.71 1.97 24.71
CA PRO A 20 1.81 1.09 23.98
C PRO A 20 2.38 -0.31 23.72
N TRP A 21 3.66 -0.42 23.36
CA TRP A 21 4.34 -1.71 23.15
C TRP A 21 4.41 -2.59 24.40
N TYR A 22 4.57 -2.00 25.58
CA TYR A 22 4.60 -2.77 26.82
C TYR A 22 3.19 -3.21 27.20
N GLN A 23 2.23 -2.31 27.09
CA GLN A 23 0.83 -2.55 27.43
C GLN A 23 0.13 -3.53 26.48
N ALA A 24 0.58 -3.61 25.22
CA ALA A 24 0.05 -4.52 24.21
C ALA A 24 0.11 -5.99 24.67
N VAL A 25 1.06 -6.36 25.53
CA VAL A 25 1.25 -7.74 26.00
C VAL A 25 1.37 -7.88 27.52
N SER A 26 1.28 -6.81 28.31
CA SER A 26 1.43 -6.87 29.78
C SER A 26 0.38 -7.72 30.49
N TYR A 27 -0.70 -8.09 29.80
CA TYR A 27 -1.77 -8.95 30.30
C TYR A 27 -2.03 -10.17 29.41
N GLN A 28 -1.15 -10.44 28.44
CA GLN A 28 -1.31 -11.50 27.46
C GLN A 28 -0.11 -12.44 27.51
N THR A 29 -0.33 -13.74 27.29
CA THR A 29 0.74 -14.73 27.23
C THR A 29 1.31 -14.92 25.82
N GLN A 30 0.77 -14.18 24.85
CA GLN A 30 1.10 -14.32 23.43
C GLN A 30 1.69 -13.01 22.88
N PRO A 31 2.51 -13.08 21.83
CA PRO A 31 2.99 -11.89 21.15
C PRO A 31 1.84 -11.09 20.53
N ALA A 32 1.98 -9.77 20.51
CA ALA A 32 1.02 -8.86 19.89
C ALA A 32 1.75 -7.65 19.31
N TRP A 33 1.09 -6.97 18.38
CA TRP A 33 1.51 -5.65 17.91
C TRP A 33 0.93 -4.56 18.82
N SER A 34 1.65 -3.47 18.98
CA SER A 34 1.09 -2.26 19.59
C SER A 34 0.16 -1.53 18.62
N ASP A 35 -0.65 -0.60 19.14
CA ASP A 35 -1.16 0.48 18.29
C ASP A 35 0.00 1.32 17.73
N ILE A 36 -0.25 2.09 16.68
CA ILE A 36 0.72 3.07 16.19
C ILE A 36 0.84 4.22 17.20
N TYR A 37 2.07 4.55 17.56
CA TYR A 37 2.35 5.57 18.56
C TYR A 37 3.60 6.39 18.22
N LEU A 38 3.72 7.56 18.87
CA LEU A 38 4.88 8.42 18.73
C LEU A 38 6.05 7.93 19.59
N TYR A 39 7.20 7.66 18.96
CA TYR A 39 8.41 7.21 19.66
C TYR A 39 8.93 8.31 20.59
N PHE A 40 9.29 7.90 21.81
CA PHE A 40 9.62 8.84 22.89
C PHE A 40 10.83 9.74 22.57
N ALA A 41 11.84 9.19 21.90
CA ALA A 41 13.10 9.89 21.64
C ALA A 41 13.15 10.58 20.26
N GLU A 42 12.35 10.12 19.30
CA GLU A 42 12.60 10.40 17.87
C GLU A 42 11.50 11.24 17.22
N ASN A 43 10.36 11.48 17.89
CA ASN A 43 9.21 12.19 17.31
C ASN A 43 8.76 11.60 15.96
N VAL A 44 8.97 10.30 15.77
CA VAL A 44 8.56 9.51 14.61
C VAL A 44 7.44 8.58 15.04
N LEU A 45 6.41 8.43 14.21
CA LEU A 45 5.39 7.42 14.43
C LEU A 45 5.94 6.03 14.11
N GLY A 46 5.64 5.07 14.96
CA GLY A 46 6.04 3.69 14.77
C GLY A 46 5.04 2.73 15.38
N ILE A 47 5.30 1.46 15.11
CA ILE A 47 4.61 0.32 15.69
C ILE A 47 5.65 -0.66 16.22
N SER A 48 5.29 -1.46 17.22
CA SER A 48 6.21 -2.44 17.80
C SER A 48 5.60 -3.82 17.83
N ALA A 49 6.38 -4.83 17.43
CA ALA A 49 6.09 -6.22 17.70
C ALA A 49 6.56 -6.54 19.12
N SER A 50 5.64 -6.92 20.00
CA SER A 50 5.89 -7.10 21.42
C SER A 50 5.76 -8.57 21.82
N HIS A 51 6.73 -9.03 22.61
CA HIS A 51 6.81 -10.41 23.10
C HIS A 51 6.92 -10.42 24.62
N PRO A 52 5.95 -10.98 25.36
CA PRO A 52 6.02 -11.05 26.81
C PRO A 52 7.03 -12.12 27.24
N ILE A 53 7.87 -11.80 28.22
CA ILE A 53 8.92 -12.69 28.74
C ILE A 53 8.49 -13.21 30.11
N TYR A 54 8.53 -14.53 30.27
CA TYR A 54 8.19 -15.23 31.50
C TYR A 54 9.38 -16.03 32.03
N GLY A 55 9.53 -16.06 33.35
CA GLY A 55 10.50 -16.91 34.04
C GLY A 55 10.15 -18.39 33.96
N VAL A 56 11.08 -19.25 34.38
CA VAL A 56 10.87 -20.72 34.41
C VAL A 56 9.71 -21.12 35.32
N ASP A 57 9.42 -20.29 36.33
CA ASP A 57 8.29 -20.44 37.26
C ASP A 57 6.96 -19.87 36.72
N GLY A 58 6.95 -19.36 35.47
CA GLY A 58 5.77 -18.76 34.85
C GLY A 58 5.49 -17.32 35.29
N THR A 59 6.39 -16.70 36.06
CA THR A 59 6.23 -15.29 36.48
C THR A 59 6.55 -14.34 35.32
N PHE A 60 5.74 -13.29 35.16
CA PHE A 60 6.01 -12.25 34.16
C PHE A 60 7.25 -11.44 34.55
N GLN A 61 8.20 -11.30 33.63
CA GLN A 61 9.47 -10.61 33.88
C GLN A 61 9.62 -9.32 33.08
N GLY A 62 8.88 -9.18 31.97
CA GLY A 62 8.91 -7.97 31.16
C GLY A 62 8.50 -8.22 29.71
N VAL A 63 8.82 -7.28 28.83
CA VAL A 63 8.46 -7.31 27.42
C VAL A 63 9.68 -7.02 26.57
N LEU A 64 9.89 -7.82 25.52
CA LEU A 64 10.80 -7.52 24.43
C LEU A 64 10.00 -6.87 23.30
N ALA A 65 10.52 -5.79 22.72
CA ALA A 65 9.90 -5.12 21.58
C ALA A 65 10.88 -5.01 20.40
N THR A 66 10.34 -5.14 19.20
CA THR A 66 11.01 -4.82 17.94
C THR A 66 10.24 -3.71 17.26
N ASP A 67 10.92 -2.60 17.01
CA ASP A 67 10.34 -1.35 16.53
C ASP A 67 10.40 -1.25 15.00
N ILE A 68 9.31 -0.80 14.40
CA ILE A 68 9.19 -0.46 12.98
C ILE A 68 8.66 0.97 12.90
N GLN A 69 9.49 1.87 12.39
CA GLN A 69 9.07 3.25 12.09
C GLN A 69 8.24 3.27 10.79
N LEU A 70 7.25 4.16 10.73
CA LEU A 70 6.36 4.25 9.57
C LEU A 70 7.03 4.85 8.33
N ASP A 71 8.11 5.60 8.50
CA ASP A 71 8.96 6.07 7.40
C ASP A 71 9.63 4.90 6.67
N GLN A 72 10.06 3.85 7.36
CA GLN A 72 10.59 2.63 6.74
C GLN A 72 9.54 1.91 5.89
N LEU A 73 8.27 1.95 6.31
CA LEU A 73 7.16 1.44 5.49
C LEU A 73 6.95 2.31 4.26
N LYS A 74 7.00 3.65 4.41
CA LYS A 74 6.95 4.57 3.27
C LYS A 74 8.09 4.29 2.29
N ASP A 75 9.33 4.20 2.77
CA ASP A 75 10.51 3.94 1.94
C ASP A 75 10.35 2.62 1.19
N PHE A 76 9.84 1.58 1.85
CA PHE A 76 9.51 0.32 1.19
C PHE A 76 8.46 0.50 0.09
N LEU A 77 7.37 1.22 0.35
CA LEU A 77 6.32 1.49 -0.65
C LEU A 77 6.84 2.31 -1.84
N ASP A 78 7.76 3.25 -1.60
CA ASP A 78 8.42 4.04 -2.64
C ASP A 78 9.32 3.17 -3.56
N THR A 79 9.76 1.99 -3.10
CA THR A 79 10.52 1.04 -3.94
C THR A 79 9.66 0.22 -4.90
N LEU A 80 8.34 0.23 -4.72
CA LEU A 80 7.43 -0.59 -5.53
C LEU A 80 7.23 0.03 -6.91
N ALA A 81 7.49 -0.77 -7.95
CA ALA A 81 7.24 -0.37 -9.34
C ALA A 81 5.75 -0.51 -9.69
N ILE A 82 4.96 0.53 -9.39
CA ILE A 82 3.50 0.58 -9.61
C ILE A 82 3.18 1.53 -10.76
N GLY A 83 3.61 1.17 -11.98
CA GLY A 83 3.51 2.08 -13.13
C GLY A 83 4.34 3.36 -12.93
N GLN A 84 4.06 4.38 -13.75
CA GLN A 84 4.69 5.71 -13.64
C GLN A 84 3.87 6.65 -12.77
N ASN A 85 2.54 6.49 -12.75
CA ASN A 85 1.59 7.39 -12.11
C ASN A 85 0.68 6.65 -11.11
N GLY A 86 1.05 5.41 -10.74
CA GLY A 86 0.38 4.66 -9.69
C GLY A 86 1.00 4.90 -8.32
N GLY A 87 0.40 4.30 -7.30
CA GLY A 87 0.86 4.39 -5.93
C GLY A 87 0.27 3.30 -5.05
N ALA A 88 0.87 3.14 -3.87
CA ALA A 88 0.38 2.25 -2.83
C ALA A 88 0.23 2.99 -1.51
N PHE A 89 -0.73 2.57 -0.71
CA PHE A 89 -0.91 3.06 0.64
C PHE A 89 -1.47 1.98 1.55
N ILE A 90 -1.24 2.14 2.84
CA ILE A 90 -1.66 1.20 3.89
C ILE A 90 -2.54 1.97 4.86
N ILE A 91 -3.69 1.39 5.21
CA ILE A 91 -4.63 1.95 6.18
C ILE A 91 -5.00 0.92 7.24
N GLU A 92 -5.31 1.39 8.43
CA GLU A 92 -5.99 0.60 9.46
C GLU A 92 -7.46 0.41 9.05
N ARG A 93 -8.14 -0.58 9.64
CA ARG A 93 -9.59 -0.78 9.41
C ARG A 93 -10.45 0.44 9.76
N ALA A 94 -9.99 1.28 10.68
CA ALA A 94 -10.64 2.53 11.01
C ALA A 94 -10.53 3.60 9.89
N GLY A 95 -9.73 3.36 8.83
CA GLY A 95 -9.47 4.31 7.75
C GLY A 95 -8.30 5.24 8.00
N THR A 96 -7.59 5.08 9.11
CA THR A 96 -6.41 5.85 9.47
C THR A 96 -5.19 5.41 8.65
N MET A 97 -4.45 6.38 8.12
CA MET A 97 -3.25 6.17 7.29
C MET A 97 -2.11 5.59 8.08
N VAL A 98 -1.54 4.46 7.63
CA VAL A 98 -0.31 3.88 8.18
C VAL A 98 0.90 4.43 7.43
N ALA A 99 0.94 4.24 6.11
CA ALA A 99 2.02 4.69 5.23
C ALA A 99 1.50 4.85 3.79
N SER A 100 2.21 5.63 2.97
CA SER A 100 1.92 5.74 1.54
C SER A 100 3.19 5.94 0.73
N SER A 101 3.14 5.59 -0.56
CA SER A 101 4.18 5.91 -1.55
C SER A 101 4.07 7.35 -2.08
N THR A 102 3.23 8.18 -1.46
CA THR A 102 3.05 9.59 -1.86
C THR A 102 3.88 10.49 -0.94
N PRO A 103 4.08 11.77 -1.29
CA PRO A 103 4.77 12.73 -0.42
C PRO A 103 4.01 13.08 0.86
N GLU A 104 2.70 12.84 0.92
CA GLU A 104 1.88 13.22 2.08
C GLU A 104 2.19 12.32 3.31
N PRO A 105 2.56 12.90 4.46
CA PRO A 105 2.79 12.14 5.68
C PRO A 105 1.49 11.52 6.22
N PRO A 106 1.55 10.39 6.95
CA PRO A 106 0.37 9.73 7.51
C PRO A 106 -0.21 10.45 8.75
N PHE A 107 0.08 11.74 8.91
CA PHE A 107 -0.31 12.57 10.05
C PHE A 107 -0.35 14.05 9.67
N LYS A 108 -1.10 14.83 10.45
CA LYS A 108 -1.12 16.30 10.42
C LYS A 108 -0.45 16.84 11.69
N LEU A 109 0.28 17.95 11.55
CA LEU A 109 0.79 18.68 12.71
C LEU A 109 -0.31 19.58 13.24
N THR A 110 -0.81 19.30 14.44
CA THR A 110 -1.83 20.12 15.10
C THR A 110 -1.23 21.30 15.85
N ASP A 111 0.03 21.18 16.26
CA ASP A 111 0.81 22.23 16.89
C ASP A 111 2.27 22.14 16.43
N THR A 112 2.73 23.20 15.76
CA THR A 112 4.08 23.30 15.21
C THR A 112 5.14 23.63 16.27
N GLU A 113 4.76 24.17 17.42
CA GLU A 113 5.70 24.47 18.51
C GLU A 113 6.00 23.22 19.34
N THR A 114 4.97 22.41 19.60
CA THR A 114 5.09 21.16 20.37
C THR A 114 5.31 19.93 19.49
N TYR A 115 5.26 20.09 18.16
CA TYR A 115 5.30 19.03 17.16
C TYR A 115 4.27 17.92 17.41
N THR A 116 3.08 18.29 17.91
CA THR A 116 2.01 17.32 18.17
C THR A 116 1.48 16.79 16.83
N GLN A 117 1.48 15.47 16.69
CA GLN A 117 1.04 14.77 15.48
C GLN A 117 -0.32 14.12 15.71
N GLU A 118 -1.26 14.40 14.81
CA GLU A 118 -2.55 13.73 14.73
C GLU A 118 -2.58 12.80 13.51
N ARG A 119 -2.98 11.54 13.70
CA ARG A 119 -3.01 10.54 12.64
C ARG A 119 -4.01 10.95 11.54
N LEU A 120 -3.61 10.83 10.27
CA LEU A 120 -4.41 11.25 9.12
C LEU A 120 -5.43 10.17 8.74
N LEU A 121 -6.69 10.53 8.51
CA LEU A 121 -7.65 9.64 7.83
C LEU A 121 -7.40 9.66 6.32
N ALA A 122 -7.44 8.48 5.69
CA ALA A 122 -7.20 8.35 4.25
C ALA A 122 -8.23 9.12 3.41
N LEU A 123 -9.46 9.28 3.91
CA LEU A 123 -10.51 10.08 3.27
C LEU A 123 -10.19 11.58 3.28
N ASP A 124 -9.37 12.05 4.21
CA ASP A 124 -8.99 13.45 4.41
C ASP A 124 -7.62 13.80 3.82
N SER A 125 -7.04 12.87 3.05
CA SER A 125 -5.78 13.01 2.33
C SER A 125 -5.91 14.00 1.18
N GLU A 126 -4.88 14.83 0.99
CA GLU A 126 -4.80 15.76 -0.15
C GLU A 126 -4.47 15.02 -1.47
N GLU A 127 -3.91 13.82 -1.38
CA GLU A 127 -3.59 12.98 -2.52
C GLU A 127 -4.84 12.30 -3.08
N ALA A 128 -5.12 12.55 -4.37
CA ALA A 128 -6.32 12.04 -5.03
C ALA A 128 -6.36 10.51 -5.06
N LEU A 129 -5.22 9.84 -5.26
CA LEU A 129 -5.13 8.37 -5.24
C LEU A 129 -5.61 7.79 -3.91
N ILE A 130 -5.18 8.39 -2.80
CA ILE A 130 -5.48 7.90 -1.44
C ILE A 130 -6.94 8.20 -1.09
N SER A 131 -7.35 9.47 -1.18
CA SER A 131 -8.70 9.90 -0.81
C SER A 131 -9.79 9.23 -1.67
N ARG A 132 -9.58 9.14 -2.99
CA ARG A 132 -10.54 8.47 -3.89
C ARG A 132 -10.52 6.95 -3.74
N GLY A 133 -9.35 6.36 -3.54
CA GLY A 133 -9.20 4.93 -3.27
C GLY A 133 -9.92 4.51 -1.98
N ALA A 134 -9.67 5.23 -0.89
CA ALA A 134 -10.34 5.01 0.39
C ALA A 134 -11.86 5.19 0.28
N LYS A 135 -12.31 6.23 -0.44
CA LYS A 135 -13.73 6.43 -0.69
C LYS A 135 -14.34 5.27 -1.48
N ALA A 136 -13.68 4.79 -2.53
CA ALA A 136 -14.18 3.69 -3.35
C ALA A 136 -14.32 2.39 -2.54
N LEU A 137 -13.42 2.14 -1.59
CA LEU A 137 -13.54 1.01 -0.67
C LEU A 137 -14.77 1.13 0.23
N VAL A 138 -14.98 2.29 0.84
CA VAL A 138 -16.16 2.54 1.68
C VAL A 138 -17.46 2.43 0.87
N ASP A 139 -17.48 2.99 -0.34
CA ASP A 139 -18.66 2.91 -1.22
C ASP A 139 -18.99 1.45 -1.63
N GLN A 140 -17.96 0.62 -1.86
CA GLN A 140 -18.11 -0.76 -2.31
C GLN A 140 -18.50 -1.74 -1.19
N PHE A 141 -17.93 -1.56 0.00
CA PHE A 141 -18.08 -2.50 1.13
C PHE A 141 -18.93 -1.95 2.28
N GLY A 142 -19.28 -0.66 2.27
CA GLY A 142 -19.98 0.03 3.35
C GLY A 142 -19.08 0.34 4.56
N SER A 143 -18.26 -0.62 5.00
CA SER A 143 -17.21 -0.43 6.02
C SER A 143 -15.93 -1.15 5.59
N LEU A 144 -14.79 -0.57 5.96
CA LEU A 144 -13.47 -1.16 5.76
C LEU A 144 -13.26 -2.46 6.56
N ASP A 145 -14.03 -2.68 7.64
CA ASP A 145 -14.05 -3.94 8.40
C ASP A 145 -14.55 -5.13 7.56
N GLN A 146 -15.37 -4.85 6.55
CA GLN A 146 -15.99 -5.88 5.71
C GLN A 146 -15.12 -6.30 4.53
N VAL A 147 -13.96 -5.67 4.34
CA VAL A 147 -13.01 -6.04 3.27
C VAL A 147 -12.35 -7.38 3.65
N ALA A 148 -12.93 -8.47 3.18
CA ALA A 148 -12.45 -9.82 3.48
C ALA A 148 -11.28 -10.22 2.59
N VAL A 149 -10.46 -11.16 3.08
CA VAL A 149 -9.41 -11.79 2.27
C VAL A 149 -10.08 -12.48 1.07
N PRO A 150 -9.67 -12.22 -0.19
CA PRO A 150 -10.29 -12.84 -1.34
C PRO A 150 -10.23 -14.37 -1.26
N GLU A 151 -11.38 -15.04 -1.38
CA GLU A 151 -11.42 -16.49 -1.49
C GLU A 151 -10.79 -16.92 -2.83
N ALA A 152 -9.85 -17.87 -2.77
CA ALA A 152 -9.29 -18.56 -3.94
C ALA A 152 -8.60 -17.67 -4.99
N GLY A 153 -7.67 -16.79 -4.57
CA GLY A 153 -6.68 -16.18 -5.47
C GLY A 153 -7.23 -15.25 -6.56
N SER A 154 -8.51 -14.91 -6.50
CA SER A 154 -9.16 -14.00 -7.44
C SER A 154 -9.14 -12.59 -6.89
N ILE A 155 -7.99 -11.91 -6.99
CA ILE A 155 -7.91 -10.47 -6.75
C ILE A 155 -8.49 -9.80 -8.00
N GLN A 156 -9.80 -9.54 -8.01
CA GLN A 156 -10.39 -8.73 -9.07
C GLN A 156 -10.07 -7.25 -8.82
N PRO A 157 -9.40 -6.55 -9.75
CA PRO A 157 -9.17 -5.14 -9.60
C PRO A 157 -10.49 -4.38 -9.69
N PHE A 158 -10.68 -3.42 -8.80
CA PHE A 158 -11.75 -2.44 -8.88
C PHE A 158 -11.38 -1.39 -9.92
N GLU A 159 -12.33 -1.01 -10.76
CA GLU A 159 -12.16 0.12 -11.67
C GLU A 159 -12.57 1.41 -10.97
N LEU A 160 -11.71 2.41 -11.05
CA LEU A 160 -11.91 3.73 -10.48
C LEU A 160 -11.71 4.78 -11.57
N MET A 161 -12.48 5.87 -11.52
CA MET A 161 -12.23 7.05 -12.34
C MET A 161 -11.71 8.17 -11.44
N ILE A 162 -10.47 8.62 -11.67
CA ILE A 162 -9.88 9.79 -11.03
C ILE A 162 -9.53 10.78 -12.14
N ASP A 163 -10.00 12.03 -12.02
CA ASP A 163 -9.71 13.12 -12.98
C ASP A 163 -9.90 12.74 -14.46
N ASN A 164 -10.96 11.95 -14.73
CA ASN A 164 -11.33 11.47 -16.06
C ASN A 164 -10.36 10.45 -16.69
N GLU A 165 -9.47 9.87 -15.89
CA GLU A 165 -8.62 8.73 -16.23
C GLU A 165 -9.05 7.48 -15.45
N ARG A 166 -8.92 6.30 -16.09
CA ARG A 166 -9.27 5.02 -15.46
C ARG A 166 -8.07 4.45 -14.70
N TYR A 167 -8.33 4.01 -13.48
CA TYR A 167 -7.38 3.34 -12.60
C TYR A 167 -7.88 1.95 -12.23
N PHE A 168 -6.95 1.02 -12.09
CA PHE A 168 -7.16 -0.27 -11.47
C PHE A 168 -6.68 -0.21 -10.02
N MET A 169 -7.57 -0.55 -9.09
CA MET A 169 -7.29 -0.63 -7.66
C MET A 169 -7.35 -2.07 -7.19
N GLN A 170 -6.34 -2.51 -6.44
CA GLN A 170 -6.33 -3.78 -5.73
C GLN A 170 -6.19 -3.54 -4.24
N VAL A 171 -6.90 -4.33 -3.45
CA VAL A 171 -6.88 -4.23 -1.99
C VAL A 171 -6.58 -5.59 -1.39
N LEU A 172 -5.56 -5.62 -0.54
CA LEU A 172 -5.09 -6.81 0.15
C LEU A 172 -5.23 -6.60 1.66
N PRO A 173 -6.16 -7.30 2.32
CA PRO A 173 -6.20 -7.34 3.78
C PRO A 173 -4.96 -8.05 4.33
N PHE A 174 -4.30 -7.39 5.28
CA PHE A 174 -3.13 -7.88 5.99
C PHE A 174 -3.45 -8.00 7.48
N ASN A 175 -3.87 -9.19 7.88
CA ASN A 175 -4.12 -9.53 9.28
C ASN A 175 -3.02 -10.49 9.76
N HIS A 176 -2.20 -10.06 10.71
CA HIS A 176 -1.09 -10.87 11.21
C HIS A 176 -0.93 -10.77 12.73
N GLY A 177 -1.16 -11.89 13.41
CA GLY A 177 -1.03 -11.96 14.86
C GLY A 177 -2.16 -11.22 15.56
N GLN A 178 -1.90 -10.71 16.77
CA GLN A 178 -2.89 -9.94 17.51
C GLN A 178 -2.66 -8.44 17.29
N HIS A 179 -3.75 -7.69 17.10
CA HIS A 179 -3.79 -6.23 16.96
C HIS A 179 -3.14 -5.63 15.70
N LEU A 180 -2.90 -6.43 14.66
CA LEU A 180 -2.48 -5.93 13.35
C LEU A 180 -3.49 -6.34 12.28
N ASP A 181 -4.34 -5.40 11.90
CA ASP A 181 -5.32 -5.57 10.82
C ASP A 181 -5.32 -4.33 9.92
N TRP A 182 -4.59 -4.45 8.81
CA TRP A 182 -4.38 -3.38 7.85
C TRP A 182 -4.97 -3.75 6.49
N LEU A 183 -5.22 -2.73 5.67
CA LEU A 183 -5.54 -2.87 4.26
C LEU A 183 -4.40 -2.24 3.46
N ILE A 184 -3.78 -3.05 2.60
CA ILE A 184 -2.78 -2.59 1.63
C ILE A 184 -3.53 -2.33 0.33
N VAL A 185 -3.45 -1.10 -0.16
CA VAL A 185 -4.14 -0.65 -1.36
C VAL A 185 -3.12 -0.26 -2.40
N VAL A 186 -3.27 -0.79 -3.61
CA VAL A 186 -2.42 -0.48 -4.77
C VAL A 186 -3.31 0.06 -5.87
N ILE A 187 -2.98 1.22 -6.42
CA ILE A 187 -3.76 1.90 -7.46
C ILE A 187 -2.82 2.27 -8.59
N ALA A 188 -3.17 1.91 -9.82
CA ALA A 188 -2.36 2.21 -11.00
C ALA A 188 -3.24 2.57 -12.19
N PRO A 189 -2.86 3.57 -13.02
CA PRO A 189 -3.68 3.96 -14.15
C PRO A 189 -3.63 2.91 -15.25
N GLU A 190 -4.74 2.74 -15.97
CA GLU A 190 -4.83 1.85 -17.12
C GLU A 190 -3.81 2.24 -18.20
N SER A 191 -3.53 3.53 -18.35
CA SER A 191 -2.62 4.08 -19.35
C SER A 191 -1.18 3.58 -19.19
N ASP A 192 -0.73 3.34 -17.96
CA ASP A 192 0.63 2.86 -17.67
C ASP A 192 0.89 1.43 -18.17
N PHE A 193 -0.16 0.60 -18.29
CA PHE A 193 -0.04 -0.78 -18.78
C PHE A 193 -0.47 -0.93 -20.25
N ILE A 194 -1.44 -0.12 -20.69
CA ILE A 194 -2.00 -0.20 -22.04
C ILE A 194 -1.23 0.69 -23.03
N GLY A 195 -0.47 1.69 -22.56
CA GLY A 195 0.32 2.58 -23.41
C GLY A 195 1.27 1.82 -24.35
N GLU A 196 1.98 0.83 -23.82
CA GLU A 196 2.90 -0.03 -24.61
C GLU A 196 2.15 -1.00 -25.54
N ILE A 197 1.04 -1.57 -25.08
CA ILE A 197 0.21 -2.49 -25.89
C ILE A 197 -0.42 -1.76 -27.08
N ARG A 198 -0.84 -0.50 -26.91
CA ARG A 198 -1.43 0.31 -27.99
C ARG A 198 -0.41 0.66 -29.07
N ALA A 199 0.85 0.87 -28.71
CA ALA A 199 1.94 1.07 -29.67
C ALA A 199 2.17 -0.17 -30.56
N ALA A 200 2.13 -1.38 -29.97
CA ALA A 200 2.19 -2.62 -30.73
C ALA A 200 0.95 -2.85 -31.62
N GLY A 201 -0.23 -2.40 -31.17
CA GLY A 201 -1.50 -2.52 -31.91
C GLY A 201 -1.49 -1.84 -33.29
N GLN A 202 -0.80 -0.70 -33.43
CA GLN A 202 -0.71 0.00 -34.73
C GLN A 202 0.02 -0.84 -35.78
N HIS A 203 1.09 -1.54 -35.41
CA HIS A 203 1.82 -2.43 -36.32
C HIS A 203 0.99 -3.66 -36.71
N ILE A 204 0.19 -4.20 -35.78
CA ILE A 204 -0.72 -5.32 -36.07
C ILE A 204 -1.77 -4.92 -37.10
N ILE A 205 -2.36 -3.73 -36.95
CA ILE A 205 -3.37 -3.20 -37.89
C ILE A 205 -2.76 -3.01 -39.29
N VAL A 206 -1.58 -2.40 -39.39
CA VAL A 206 -0.90 -2.17 -40.68
C VAL A 206 -0.51 -3.50 -41.35
N THR A 207 0.08 -4.43 -40.59
CA THR A 207 0.49 -5.74 -41.11
C THR A 207 -0.73 -6.55 -41.56
N GLY A 208 -1.83 -6.50 -40.81
CA GLY A 208 -3.11 -7.10 -41.18
C GLY A 208 -3.67 -6.53 -42.49
N MET A 209 -3.63 -5.21 -42.66
CA MET A 209 -4.05 -4.56 -43.91
C MET A 209 -3.19 -4.98 -45.11
N VAL A 210 -1.86 -5.07 -44.94
CA VAL A 210 -0.94 -5.52 -45.99
C VAL A 210 -1.22 -6.98 -46.36
N ALA A 211 -1.39 -7.87 -45.38
CA ALA A 211 -1.71 -9.27 -45.63
C ALA A 211 -3.05 -9.43 -46.36
N LEU A 212 -4.08 -8.66 -45.97
CA LEU A 212 -5.37 -8.65 -46.64
C LEU A 212 -5.26 -8.18 -48.10
N ALA A 213 -4.50 -7.11 -48.36
CA ALA A 213 -4.27 -6.61 -49.71
C ALA A 213 -3.57 -7.65 -50.58
N ILE A 214 -2.55 -8.33 -50.06
CA ILE A 214 -1.83 -9.41 -50.74
C ILE A 214 -2.79 -10.56 -51.08
N ALA A 215 -3.62 -11.00 -50.12
CA ALA A 215 -4.59 -12.06 -50.34
C ALA A 215 -5.62 -11.71 -51.43
N LEU A 216 -6.10 -10.47 -51.47
CA LEU A 216 -6.99 -9.98 -52.52
C LEU A 216 -6.32 -9.98 -53.90
N ILE A 217 -5.07 -9.55 -53.98
CA ILE A 217 -4.30 -9.54 -55.24
C ILE A 217 -4.10 -10.97 -55.75
N PHE A 218 -3.67 -11.89 -54.90
CA PHE A 218 -3.53 -13.31 -55.26
C PHE A 218 -4.86 -13.94 -55.64
N GLY A 219 -5.93 -13.65 -54.89
CA GLY A 219 -7.28 -14.15 -55.20
C GLY A 219 -7.76 -13.69 -56.58
N ILE A 220 -7.62 -12.39 -56.89
CA ILE A 220 -8.00 -11.84 -58.21
C ILE A 220 -7.10 -12.39 -59.31
N GLY A 221 -5.79 -12.48 -59.08
CA GLY A 221 -4.83 -13.02 -60.04
C GLY A 221 -5.11 -14.49 -60.39
N PHE A 222 -5.40 -15.31 -59.38
CA PHE A 222 -5.78 -16.71 -59.54
C PHE A 222 -7.11 -16.86 -60.30
N LEU A 223 -8.12 -16.04 -59.96
CA LEU A 223 -9.40 -16.05 -60.67
C LEU A 223 -9.23 -15.70 -62.16
N ARG A 224 -8.39 -14.70 -62.46
CA ARG A 224 -8.06 -14.33 -63.85
C ARG A 224 -7.34 -15.44 -64.59
N TRP A 225 -6.37 -16.11 -63.95
CA TRP A 225 -5.64 -17.22 -64.56
C TRP A 225 -6.55 -18.40 -64.91
N VAL A 226 -7.56 -18.70 -64.08
CA VAL A 226 -8.51 -19.81 -64.32
C VAL A 226 -9.58 -19.44 -65.36
N THR A 227 -10.00 -18.17 -65.41
CA THR A 227 -11.09 -17.71 -66.29
C THR A 227 -10.63 -17.27 -67.68
N LEU A 228 -9.34 -17.02 -67.90
CA LEU A 228 -8.76 -16.81 -69.23
C LEU A 228 -8.38 -18.19 -69.82
N PRO A 229 -9.10 -18.71 -70.83
CA PRO A 229 -8.69 -19.94 -71.48
C PRO A 229 -7.37 -19.71 -72.23
N LEU A 230 -6.50 -20.73 -72.21
CA LEU A 230 -5.35 -20.87 -73.11
C LEU A 230 -5.78 -20.83 -74.58
#